data_AF-A0A2S5TGL5-F1
#
_entry.id   AF-A0A2S5TGL5-F1
#
_cell.length_a   1.000
_cell.length_b   1.000
_cell.length_c   1.000
_cell.angle_alpha   90.00
_cell.angle_beta   90.00
_cell.angle_gamma   90.00
#
_symmetry.space_group_name_H-M   'P 1'
#
loop_
_entity.id
_entity.type
_entity.pdbx_description
1 polymer ?
#
loop_
_entity_poly.entity_id
_entity_poly.type
_entity_poly.pdbx_seq_one_letter_code
_entity_poly.pdbx_strand_id
1 'polypeptide(L)'
;MSRAHLRFQVDSRLATLLSQEYSSSERALKELVDNAWDADAERVAIALPKPLSGDPIVIQDDGTGMTEEELRRHYLSIASDRRSRRGDRTSGKNRLVKGRKGIGKFAGLMAAAVMTLETRARGRLCRITLRLDDLSQVEDIEQLNIGLQSEPCGPELHGTTITLSDLHQGLAYPDANRLRQILLQDYGRQDDFAITIDGKRLDVDDVSGSYSEQEEELPSAGKVKLRFSISDGKSGLRQPGITLRVDGKAVGRPGFFGLDQRDDFPSKLLRKLYGEIEADGLRDHITAGWDAAVENSELLKEVEGYVQPILREAYEQQYRREIQLAQARLQRAILTRLSALPEHKRVFADRAIKKILDKYYGEPESKVEPVVNVLLEAMERSDYRILLEHIAEATPGDVAGVAERLDEFGLAEMAFLVQQATARQVFLDQLDALARDAATTEAVLHKALERNLWVFGPEYSLFSSNSTLRRQVGDVLGKTYTGDKADKRPDLLLNENLGGQYLLIEFKRPSHALNHDDYVQAIGYRHELAKYLGSPIQVLLVGGSRSPDFPTDNREPHVEARIFGQVISTARRQIEWLLRTAETCSN
;
A
#
# COMPACT_ATOMS: atom_id res chain seq x y z
N MET A 1 45.82 45.62 -28.79
CA MET A 1 45.24 44.29 -28.57
C MET A 1 44.04 44.14 -29.49
N SER A 2 44.07 43.23 -30.48
CA SER A 2 42.87 42.93 -31.27
C SER A 2 41.96 42.04 -30.45
N ARG A 3 40.72 42.49 -30.20
CA ARG A 3 39.66 41.62 -29.69
C ARG A 3 39.08 40.87 -30.89
N ALA A 4 39.55 39.66 -31.12
CA ALA A 4 38.88 38.74 -32.05
C ALA A 4 37.71 38.07 -31.33
N HIS A 5 36.51 38.18 -31.89
CA HIS A 5 35.35 37.43 -31.43
C HIS A 5 35.44 36.01 -32.01
N LEU A 6 35.68 35.02 -31.15
CA LEU A 6 35.64 33.60 -31.51
C LEU A 6 34.21 33.06 -31.34
N ARG A 7 33.78 32.19 -32.25
CA ARG A 7 32.50 31.46 -32.18
C ARG A 7 32.77 29.97 -32.35
N PHE A 8 31.92 29.14 -31.76
CA PHE A 8 31.94 27.71 -32.05
C PHE A 8 31.42 27.46 -33.47
N GLN A 9 32.08 26.59 -34.21
CA GLN A 9 31.62 26.06 -35.49
C GLN A 9 30.90 24.73 -35.23
N VAL A 10 29.77 24.50 -35.89
CA VAL A 10 28.97 23.27 -35.73
C VAL A 10 29.14 22.40 -36.96
N ASP A 11 29.91 21.31 -36.79
CA ASP A 11 30.17 20.35 -37.87
C ASP A 11 28.86 19.71 -38.37
N SER A 12 28.68 19.64 -39.68
CA SER A 12 27.53 19.01 -40.34
C SER A 12 27.33 17.55 -39.96
N ARG A 13 28.41 16.85 -39.59
CA ARG A 13 28.41 15.48 -39.07
C ARG A 13 27.58 15.33 -37.81
N LEU A 14 27.28 16.42 -37.10
CA LEU A 14 26.35 16.42 -35.97
C LEU A 14 24.99 15.84 -36.37
N ALA A 15 24.44 16.17 -37.54
CA ALA A 15 23.16 15.63 -37.99
C ALA A 15 23.18 14.09 -38.14
N THR A 16 24.29 13.55 -38.66
CA THR A 16 24.51 12.10 -38.77
C THR A 16 24.75 11.44 -37.42
N LEU A 17 25.45 12.09 -36.49
CA LEU A 17 25.63 11.56 -35.14
C LEU A 17 24.30 11.52 -34.37
N LEU A 18 23.47 12.55 -34.53
CA LEU A 18 22.14 12.62 -33.91
C LEU A 18 21.19 11.56 -34.48
N SER A 19 21.29 11.21 -35.76
CA SER A 19 20.50 10.10 -36.32
C SER A 19 20.99 8.73 -35.83
N GLN A 20 22.27 8.59 -35.48
CA GLN A 20 22.86 7.35 -34.96
C GLN A 20 22.61 7.12 -33.46
N GLU A 21 21.98 8.05 -32.73
CA GLU A 21 21.62 7.84 -31.31
C GLU A 21 20.52 6.77 -31.12
N TYR A 22 19.79 6.41 -32.18
CA TYR A 22 18.68 5.47 -32.10
C TYR A 22 19.15 4.02 -32.30
N SER A 23 18.77 3.15 -31.37
CA SER A 23 19.14 1.73 -31.42
C SER A 23 18.39 0.91 -32.48
N SER A 24 17.36 1.47 -33.14
CA SER A 24 16.65 0.83 -34.25
C SER A 24 15.85 1.84 -35.08
N SER A 25 15.52 1.47 -36.32
CA SER A 25 14.68 2.26 -37.22
C SER A 25 13.31 2.56 -36.60
N GLU A 26 12.67 1.60 -35.94
CA GLU A 26 11.35 1.80 -35.32
C GLU A 26 11.38 2.86 -34.21
N ARG A 27 12.47 2.93 -33.44
CA ARG A 27 12.64 3.98 -32.42
C ARG A 27 12.87 5.34 -33.05
N ALA A 28 13.55 5.41 -34.19
CA ALA A 28 13.70 6.64 -34.94
C ALA A 28 12.34 7.08 -35.55
N LEU A 29 11.56 6.15 -36.11
CA LEU A 29 10.21 6.44 -36.62
C LEU A 29 9.27 6.93 -35.51
N LYS A 30 9.39 6.39 -34.29
CA LYS A 30 8.64 6.88 -33.12
C LYS A 30 8.83 8.39 -32.91
N GLU A 31 10.03 8.94 -33.08
CA GLU A 31 10.27 10.37 -32.89
C GLU A 31 9.50 11.23 -33.90
N LEU A 32 9.28 10.70 -35.11
CA LEU A 32 8.46 11.36 -36.11
C LEU A 32 6.97 11.32 -35.73
N VAL A 33 6.51 10.24 -35.09
CA VAL A 33 5.16 10.16 -34.49
C VAL A 33 5.03 11.10 -33.29
N ASP A 34 6.07 11.25 -32.48
CA ASP A 34 6.12 12.21 -31.38
C ASP A 34 5.95 13.65 -31.91
N ASN A 35 6.48 13.97 -33.09
CA ASN A 35 6.26 15.27 -33.74
C ASN A 35 4.80 15.45 -34.20
N ALA A 36 4.14 14.40 -34.69
CA ALA A 36 2.72 14.44 -35.05
C ALA A 36 1.82 14.67 -33.83
N TRP A 37 2.12 14.01 -32.71
CA TRP A 37 1.47 14.26 -31.42
C TRP A 37 1.58 15.72 -31.00
N ASP A 38 2.80 16.25 -31.12
CA ASP A 38 3.19 17.62 -30.81
C ASP A 38 2.53 18.66 -31.74
N ALA A 39 2.10 18.24 -32.94
CA ALA A 39 1.37 19.03 -33.93
C ALA A 39 -0.16 18.91 -33.77
N ASP A 40 -0.66 18.41 -32.63
CA ASP A 40 -2.09 18.23 -32.34
C ASP A 40 -2.84 17.29 -33.31
N ALA A 41 -2.13 16.42 -34.05
CA ALA A 41 -2.77 15.48 -34.98
C ALA A 41 -3.81 14.58 -34.30
N GLU A 42 -4.85 14.20 -35.04
CA GLU A 42 -5.84 13.18 -34.67
C GLU A 42 -5.46 11.81 -35.21
N ARG A 43 -4.85 11.77 -36.40
CA ARG A 43 -4.56 10.55 -37.13
C ARG A 43 -3.14 10.58 -37.67
N VAL A 44 -2.44 9.47 -37.50
CA VAL A 44 -1.12 9.22 -38.10
C VAL A 44 -1.18 7.91 -38.88
N ALA A 45 -0.86 7.96 -40.16
CA ALA A 45 -0.75 6.79 -41.02
C ALA A 45 0.72 6.54 -41.35
N ILE A 46 1.18 5.31 -41.12
CA ILE A 46 2.53 4.85 -41.43
C ILE A 46 2.42 3.74 -42.46
N ALA A 47 3.06 3.92 -43.61
CA ALA A 47 3.24 2.88 -44.61
C ALA A 47 4.70 2.42 -44.57
N LEU A 48 4.90 1.14 -44.29
CA LEU A 48 6.20 0.51 -44.31
C LEU A 48 6.42 -0.19 -45.66
N PRO A 49 7.66 -0.17 -46.17
CA PRO A 49 8.01 -0.83 -47.42
C PRO A 49 7.95 -2.34 -47.27
N LYS A 50 7.58 -3.02 -48.36
CA LYS A 50 7.76 -4.47 -48.42
C LYS A 50 9.25 -4.78 -48.62
N PRO A 51 9.78 -5.86 -48.02
CA PRO A 51 11.17 -6.26 -48.26
C PRO A 51 11.45 -6.37 -49.77
N LEU A 52 12.56 -5.77 -50.21
CA LEU A 52 13.03 -5.77 -51.60
C LEU A 52 12.17 -5.00 -52.63
N SER A 53 11.15 -4.22 -52.21
CA SER A 53 10.34 -3.45 -53.15
C SER A 53 10.98 -2.13 -53.61
N GLY A 54 11.90 -1.58 -52.81
CA GLY A 54 12.44 -0.24 -53.02
C GLY A 54 11.48 0.90 -52.66
N ASP A 55 10.32 0.56 -52.09
CA ASP A 55 9.34 1.56 -51.64
C ASP A 55 9.89 2.39 -50.47
N PRO A 56 9.45 3.65 -50.33
CA PRO A 56 9.80 4.47 -49.18
C PRO A 56 9.02 4.08 -47.92
N ILE A 57 9.50 4.53 -46.76
CA ILE A 57 8.66 4.64 -45.57
C ILE A 57 7.91 5.97 -45.66
N VAL A 58 6.60 5.96 -45.47
CA VAL A 58 5.77 7.18 -45.48
C VAL A 58 5.08 7.33 -44.14
N ILE A 59 5.25 8.48 -43.49
CA ILE A 59 4.53 8.86 -42.27
C ILE A 59 3.71 10.11 -42.59
N GLN A 60 2.41 10.04 -42.40
CA GLN A 60 1.48 11.13 -42.66
C GLN A 60 0.66 11.43 -41.41
N ASP A 61 0.60 12.71 -41.03
CA ASP A 61 -0.27 13.21 -39.96
C ASP A 61 -1.25 14.27 -40.49
N ASP A 62 -2.38 14.41 -39.80
CA ASP A 62 -3.39 15.45 -40.00
C ASP A 62 -3.28 16.58 -38.97
N GLY A 63 -2.09 16.85 -38.45
CA GLY A 63 -1.85 17.93 -37.49
C GLY A 63 -1.98 19.32 -38.10
N THR A 64 -1.56 20.34 -37.35
CA THR A 64 -1.66 21.75 -37.79
C THR A 64 -0.86 22.09 -39.04
N GLY A 65 0.09 21.23 -39.42
CA GLY A 65 1.13 21.53 -40.39
C GLY A 65 2.01 22.70 -39.95
N MET A 66 2.81 23.22 -40.88
CA MET A 66 3.71 24.35 -40.67
C MET A 66 3.63 25.33 -41.82
N THR A 67 3.61 26.61 -41.51
CA THR A 67 3.84 27.66 -42.51
C THR A 67 5.30 27.71 -42.95
N GLU A 68 5.59 28.36 -44.08
CA GLU A 68 6.96 28.59 -44.54
C GLU A 68 7.85 29.24 -43.47
N GLU A 69 7.31 30.22 -42.73
CA GLU A 69 8.05 30.88 -41.66
C GLU A 69 8.34 29.93 -40.48
N GLU A 70 7.38 29.10 -40.09
CA GLU A 70 7.57 28.12 -39.03
C GLU A 70 8.56 27.02 -39.43
N LEU A 71 8.52 26.58 -40.69
CA LEU A 71 9.49 25.63 -41.21
C LEU A 71 10.92 26.20 -41.13
N ARG A 72 11.10 27.45 -41.59
CA ARG A 72 12.41 28.14 -41.57
C ARG A 72 12.90 28.45 -40.16
N ARG A 73 12.05 29.00 -39.30
CA ARG A 73 12.44 29.55 -37.98
C ARG A 73 12.30 28.57 -36.82
N HIS A 74 11.52 27.50 -36.96
CA HIS A 74 11.25 26.56 -35.87
C HIS A 74 11.71 25.15 -36.19
N TYR A 75 11.31 24.58 -37.32
CA TYR A 75 11.66 23.19 -37.66
C TYR A 75 13.17 23.03 -37.87
N LEU A 76 13.76 23.88 -38.72
CA LEU A 76 15.19 23.85 -39.04
C LEU A 76 16.11 24.38 -37.91
N SER A 77 15.54 24.93 -36.83
CA SER A 77 16.32 25.36 -35.67
C SER A 77 16.79 24.14 -34.85
N ILE A 78 18.08 23.82 -34.90
CA ILE A 78 18.68 22.66 -34.22
C ILE A 78 18.84 22.93 -32.71
N ALA A 79 18.65 21.88 -31.89
CA ALA A 79 18.86 21.90 -30.43
C ALA A 79 18.06 22.96 -29.64
N SER A 80 17.02 23.55 -30.24
CA SER A 80 16.16 24.51 -29.56
C SER A 80 15.00 23.79 -28.87
N ASP A 81 14.90 23.90 -27.53
CA ASP A 81 13.73 23.40 -26.79
C ASP A 81 12.47 24.13 -27.31
N ARG A 82 11.42 23.38 -27.60
CA ARG A 82 10.12 23.95 -27.98
C ARG A 82 9.44 24.55 -26.76
N ARG A 83 9.62 23.93 -25.58
CA ARG A 83 8.92 24.28 -24.35
C ARG A 83 9.32 25.64 -23.81
N SER A 84 10.58 26.02 -23.99
CA SER A 84 11.06 27.35 -23.64
C SER A 84 10.40 28.47 -24.47
N ARG A 85 9.82 28.15 -25.64
CA ARG A 85 9.21 29.12 -26.55
C ARG A 85 7.69 29.07 -26.60
N ARG A 86 7.10 27.87 -26.57
CA ARG A 86 5.64 27.64 -26.74
C ARG A 86 4.99 26.95 -25.53
N GLY A 87 5.73 26.69 -24.46
CA GLY A 87 5.24 26.03 -23.25
C GLY A 87 5.26 24.49 -23.32
N ASP A 88 4.89 23.85 -22.21
CA ASP A 88 4.91 22.38 -22.06
C ASP A 88 3.71 21.68 -22.70
N ARG A 89 2.78 22.44 -23.27
CA ARG A 89 1.52 21.93 -23.82
C ARG A 89 1.25 22.40 -25.24
N THR A 90 0.56 21.58 -26.01
CA THR A 90 0.12 21.92 -27.37
C THR A 90 -1.02 22.94 -27.34
N SER A 91 -1.13 23.77 -28.38
CA SER A 91 -2.08 24.90 -28.41
C SER A 91 -3.52 24.49 -28.67
N GLY A 92 -3.75 23.40 -29.42
CA GLY A 92 -5.08 22.92 -29.76
C GLY A 92 -5.67 22.04 -28.66
N LYS A 93 -5.06 20.87 -28.43
CA LYS A 93 -5.60 19.84 -27.54
C LYS A 93 -5.02 19.86 -26.13
N ASN A 94 -4.15 20.83 -25.82
CA ASN A 94 -3.53 20.99 -24.50
C ASN A 94 -2.77 19.74 -24.02
N ARG A 95 -2.23 18.94 -24.95
CA ARG A 95 -1.47 17.72 -24.68
C ARG A 95 -0.09 18.07 -24.14
N LEU A 96 0.46 17.23 -23.27
CA LEU A 96 1.87 17.36 -22.87
C LEU A 96 2.77 17.07 -24.07
N VAL A 97 3.67 18.01 -24.37
CA VAL A 97 4.63 17.92 -25.47
C VAL A 97 5.63 16.78 -25.22
N LYS A 98 5.86 15.94 -26.24
CA LYS A 98 6.79 14.79 -26.18
C LYS A 98 8.20 15.19 -26.60
N GLY A 99 8.36 16.10 -27.58
CA GLY A 99 9.64 16.58 -28.06
C GLY A 99 10.39 17.45 -27.04
N ARG A 100 11.53 16.98 -26.52
CA ARG A 100 12.32 17.69 -25.49
C ARG A 100 13.62 18.32 -25.98
N LYS A 101 14.30 17.67 -26.93
CA LYS A 101 15.69 17.98 -27.29
C LYS A 101 15.84 18.73 -28.63
N GLY A 102 14.79 18.76 -29.46
CA GLY A 102 14.85 19.42 -30.78
C GLY A 102 15.72 18.71 -31.83
N ILE A 103 16.15 17.46 -31.55
CA ILE A 103 17.02 16.64 -32.42
C ILE A 103 16.25 15.60 -33.25
N GLY A 104 15.04 15.20 -32.82
CA GLY A 104 14.23 14.16 -33.46
C GLY A 104 13.81 14.47 -34.91
N LYS A 105 14.02 15.70 -35.39
CA LYS A 105 13.86 16.06 -36.81
C LYS A 105 14.79 15.27 -37.74
N PHE A 106 15.96 14.84 -37.28
CA PHE A 106 16.89 14.04 -38.09
C PHE A 106 16.69 12.53 -37.93
N ALA A 107 15.72 12.09 -37.11
CA ALA A 107 15.52 10.68 -36.83
C ALA A 107 15.24 9.86 -38.10
N GLY A 108 14.53 10.43 -39.08
CA GLY A 108 14.28 9.79 -40.37
C GLY A 108 15.56 9.38 -41.13
N LEU A 109 16.65 10.14 -40.98
CA LEU A 109 17.94 9.86 -41.63
C LEU A 109 18.65 8.62 -41.04
N MET A 110 18.17 8.08 -39.92
CA MET A 110 18.61 6.80 -39.39
C MET A 110 18.14 5.63 -40.25
N ALA A 111 16.94 5.74 -40.84
CA ALA A 111 16.34 4.68 -41.64
C ALA A 111 16.68 4.82 -43.13
N ALA A 112 16.90 6.04 -43.61
CA ALA A 112 17.05 6.34 -45.03
C ALA A 112 18.06 7.45 -45.33
N ALA A 113 18.61 7.47 -46.53
CA ALA A 113 19.55 8.50 -46.96
C ALA A 113 18.87 9.80 -47.40
N VAL A 114 17.60 9.74 -47.81
CA VAL A 114 16.82 10.88 -48.27
C VAL A 114 15.54 10.98 -47.45
N MET A 115 15.32 12.14 -46.82
CA MET A 115 14.09 12.48 -46.13
C MET A 115 13.45 13.70 -46.79
N THR A 116 12.24 13.51 -47.33
CA THR A 116 11.42 14.59 -47.87
C THR A 116 10.29 14.91 -46.91
N LEU A 117 10.15 16.18 -46.53
CA LEU A 117 9.07 16.69 -45.70
C LEU A 117 8.16 17.57 -46.56
N GLU A 118 6.88 17.25 -46.56
CA GLU A 118 5.80 18.02 -47.15
C GLU A 118 4.84 18.46 -46.05
N THR A 119 4.53 19.74 -45.95
CA THR A 119 3.63 20.24 -44.90
C THR A 119 2.66 21.26 -45.48
N ARG A 120 1.40 21.17 -45.08
CA ARG A 120 0.31 22.02 -45.56
C ARG A 120 -0.19 22.87 -44.39
N ALA A 121 -0.22 24.18 -44.58
CA ALA A 121 -0.84 25.08 -43.61
C ALA A 121 -1.27 26.38 -44.29
N ARG A 122 -2.45 26.89 -43.93
CA ARG A 122 -2.95 28.21 -44.35
C ARG A 122 -2.91 28.42 -45.88
N GLY A 123 -3.32 27.39 -46.64
CA GLY A 123 -3.42 27.45 -48.11
C GLY A 123 -2.08 27.38 -48.85
N ARG A 124 -1.00 26.95 -48.19
CA ARG A 124 0.30 26.68 -48.83
C ARG A 124 0.79 25.29 -48.49
N LEU A 125 1.33 24.61 -49.50
CA LEU A 125 2.21 23.46 -49.36
C LEU A 125 3.65 23.96 -49.33
N CYS A 126 4.43 23.47 -48.38
CA CYS A 126 5.88 23.65 -48.31
C CYS A 126 6.55 22.28 -48.38
N ARG A 127 7.59 22.16 -49.22
CA ARG A 127 8.38 20.94 -49.37
C ARG A 127 9.87 21.24 -49.20
N ILE A 128 10.53 20.44 -48.38
CA ILE A 128 11.99 20.41 -48.24
C ILE A 128 12.50 18.98 -48.36
N THR A 129 13.73 18.82 -48.84
CA THR A 129 14.41 17.52 -48.92
C THR A 129 15.76 17.63 -48.23
N LEU A 130 16.05 16.66 -47.37
CA LEU A 130 17.33 16.49 -46.68
C LEU A 130 17.98 15.20 -47.17
N ARG A 131 19.21 15.30 -47.66
CA ARG A 131 20.03 14.15 -48.08
C ARG A 131 21.27 14.04 -47.22
N LEU A 132 21.66 12.82 -46.85
CA LEU A 132 22.93 12.58 -46.15
C LEU A 132 24.14 13.03 -46.98
N ASP A 133 24.08 12.87 -48.29
CA ASP A 133 25.15 13.31 -49.18
C ASP A 133 25.35 14.83 -49.09
N ASP A 134 24.25 15.62 -49.15
CA ASP A 134 24.31 17.08 -49.04
C ASP A 134 24.92 17.54 -47.69
N LEU A 135 24.63 16.81 -46.60
CA LEU A 135 25.23 17.05 -45.29
C LEU A 135 26.74 16.80 -45.27
N SER A 136 27.23 15.78 -45.98
CA SER A 136 28.65 15.43 -46.02
C SER A 136 29.52 16.42 -46.80
N GLN A 137 28.92 17.27 -47.64
CA GLN A 137 29.62 18.22 -48.51
C GLN A 137 29.90 19.58 -47.87
N VAL A 138 29.39 19.83 -46.67
CA VAL A 138 29.55 21.11 -45.96
C VAL A 138 30.27 20.89 -44.64
N GLU A 139 31.19 21.80 -44.27
CA GLU A 139 31.89 21.72 -42.97
C GLU A 139 31.05 22.31 -41.83
N ASP A 140 30.18 23.26 -42.12
CA ASP A 140 29.27 23.88 -41.14
C ASP A 140 27.82 23.62 -41.56
N ILE A 141 27.00 23.11 -40.63
CA ILE A 141 25.59 22.82 -40.89
C ILE A 141 24.77 24.05 -41.29
N GLU A 142 25.20 25.25 -40.89
CA GLU A 142 24.55 26.51 -41.29
C GLU A 142 24.73 26.81 -42.79
N GLN A 143 25.75 26.21 -43.43
CA GLN A 143 26.02 26.37 -44.87
C GLN A 143 25.21 25.39 -45.73
N LEU A 144 24.47 24.46 -45.11
CA LEU A 144 23.64 23.50 -45.84
C LEU A 144 22.54 24.23 -46.61
N ASN A 145 22.61 24.19 -47.93
CA ASN A 145 21.61 24.81 -48.80
C ASN A 145 20.38 23.92 -48.95
N ILE A 146 19.37 24.14 -48.11
CA ILE A 146 18.09 23.43 -48.19
C ILE A 146 17.14 24.20 -49.12
N GLY A 147 16.84 23.62 -50.28
CA GLY A 147 15.86 24.17 -51.21
C GLY A 147 14.44 24.05 -50.65
N LEU A 148 13.79 25.19 -50.39
CA LEU A 148 12.37 25.24 -50.06
C LEU A 148 11.53 25.43 -51.33
N GLN A 149 10.67 24.46 -51.60
CA GLN A 149 9.62 24.60 -52.61
C GLN A 149 8.32 24.98 -51.92
N SER A 150 7.60 25.96 -52.46
CA SER A 150 6.31 26.36 -51.90
C SER A 150 5.30 26.65 -52.99
N GLU A 151 4.13 26.03 -52.89
CA GLU A 151 3.04 26.12 -53.86
C GLU A 151 1.69 26.36 -53.15
N PRO A 152 0.71 27.00 -53.80
CA PRO A 152 -0.64 27.13 -53.26
C PRO A 152 -1.32 25.77 -53.09
N CYS A 153 -2.09 25.60 -52.02
CA CYS A 153 -2.97 24.45 -51.81
C CYS A 153 -4.34 24.90 -51.28
N GLY A 154 -5.30 23.98 -51.17
CA GLY A 154 -6.59 24.26 -50.53
C GLY A 154 -6.40 24.80 -49.10
N PRO A 155 -7.12 25.86 -48.67
CA PRO A 155 -6.99 26.44 -47.34
C PRO A 155 -7.40 25.49 -46.20
N GLU A 156 -8.24 24.51 -46.51
CA GLU A 156 -8.69 23.44 -45.61
C GLU A 156 -7.66 22.32 -45.43
N LEU A 157 -6.66 22.23 -46.31
CA LEU A 157 -5.64 21.20 -46.22
C LEU A 157 -4.61 21.56 -45.15
N HIS A 158 -4.41 20.63 -44.21
CA HIS A 158 -3.40 20.72 -43.16
C HIS A 158 -2.68 19.38 -42.97
N GLY A 159 -1.63 19.36 -42.15
CA GLY A 159 -0.88 18.17 -41.80
C GLY A 159 0.51 18.10 -42.46
N THR A 160 1.24 17.04 -42.14
CA THR A 160 2.61 16.81 -42.62
C THR A 160 2.77 15.39 -43.13
N THR A 161 3.52 15.24 -44.21
CA THR A 161 3.94 13.96 -44.78
C THR A 161 5.46 13.92 -44.80
N ILE A 162 6.04 12.88 -44.22
CA ILE A 162 7.47 12.58 -44.24
C ILE A 162 7.67 11.31 -45.06
N THR A 163 8.44 11.42 -46.13
CA THR A 163 8.80 10.32 -47.03
C THR A 163 10.29 10.02 -46.88
N LEU A 164 10.62 8.79 -46.49
CA LEU A 164 11.99 8.31 -46.33
C LEU A 164 12.33 7.37 -47.48
N SER A 165 13.17 7.85 -48.39
CA SER A 165 13.62 7.15 -49.60
C SER A 165 15.10 6.81 -49.52
N ASP A 166 15.54 5.85 -50.33
CA ASP A 166 16.91 5.32 -50.29
C ASP A 166 17.26 4.74 -48.92
N LEU A 167 16.48 3.73 -48.51
CA LEU A 167 16.65 3.05 -47.23
C LEU A 167 18.04 2.42 -47.11
N HIS A 168 18.64 2.52 -45.92
CA HIS A 168 19.99 1.98 -45.69
C HIS A 168 20.01 0.46 -45.84
N GLN A 169 20.69 -0.04 -46.88
CA GLN A 169 20.73 -1.48 -47.20
C GLN A 169 21.40 -2.35 -46.11
N GLY A 170 22.23 -1.74 -45.25
CA GLY A 170 22.88 -2.42 -44.13
C GLY A 170 22.00 -2.60 -42.89
N LEU A 171 20.79 -2.04 -42.89
CA LEU A 171 19.82 -2.17 -41.80
C LEU A 171 18.70 -3.15 -42.20
N ALA A 172 18.18 -3.87 -41.21
CA ALA A 172 16.95 -4.62 -41.41
C ALA A 172 15.80 -3.65 -41.72
N TYR A 173 14.88 -4.09 -42.59
CA TYR A 173 13.65 -3.35 -42.85
C TYR A 173 12.85 -3.19 -41.53
N PRO A 174 12.17 -2.03 -41.33
CA PRO A 174 11.37 -1.83 -40.12
C PRO A 174 10.27 -2.88 -40.02
N ASP A 175 10.10 -3.45 -38.83
CA ASP A 175 9.04 -4.43 -38.58
C ASP A 175 7.76 -3.74 -38.07
N ALA A 176 6.65 -3.99 -38.76
CA ALA A 176 5.36 -3.38 -38.42
C ALA A 176 4.89 -3.75 -37.00
N ASN A 177 5.04 -5.02 -36.59
CA ASN A 177 4.61 -5.46 -35.25
C ASN A 177 5.44 -4.80 -34.16
N ARG A 178 6.76 -4.72 -34.36
CA ARG A 178 7.69 -4.07 -33.43
C ARG A 178 7.40 -2.58 -33.29
N LEU A 179 7.10 -1.90 -34.41
CA LEU A 179 6.72 -0.49 -34.37
C LEU A 179 5.38 -0.30 -33.63
N ARG A 180 4.38 -1.16 -33.89
CA ARG A 180 3.11 -1.14 -33.14
C ARG A 180 3.34 -1.33 -31.64
N GLN A 181 4.16 -2.30 -31.23
CA GLN A 181 4.54 -2.53 -29.83
C GLN A 181 5.18 -1.30 -29.17
N ILE A 182 6.08 -0.61 -29.86
CA ILE A 182 6.74 0.59 -29.35
C ILE A 182 5.74 1.73 -29.18
N LEU A 183 4.87 1.95 -30.17
CA LEU A 183 3.90 3.05 -30.16
C LEU A 183 2.76 2.80 -29.18
N LEU A 184 2.32 1.55 -29.01
CA LEU A 184 1.23 1.19 -28.09
C LEU A 184 1.55 1.60 -26.65
N GLN A 185 2.80 1.53 -26.21
CA GLN A 185 3.20 1.92 -24.85
C GLN A 185 2.93 3.40 -24.54
N ASP A 186 3.02 4.27 -25.54
CA ASP A 186 2.90 5.72 -25.36
C ASP A 186 1.54 6.27 -25.81
N TYR A 187 0.93 5.63 -26.81
CA TYR A 187 -0.23 6.15 -27.53
C TYR A 187 -1.44 5.20 -27.52
N GLY A 188 -1.27 3.93 -27.15
CA GLY A 188 -2.34 2.93 -27.21
C GLY A 188 -3.56 3.22 -26.33
N ARG A 189 -3.40 4.08 -25.32
CA ARG A 189 -4.49 4.55 -24.44
C ARG A 189 -4.93 6.00 -24.70
N GLN A 190 -4.55 6.59 -25.84
CA GLN A 190 -4.95 7.94 -26.22
C GLN A 190 -6.14 7.88 -27.19
N ASP A 191 -7.32 8.29 -26.72
CA ASP A 191 -8.55 8.23 -27.50
C ASP A 191 -8.57 9.24 -28.67
N ASP A 192 -7.85 10.35 -28.53
CA ASP A 192 -7.83 11.48 -29.47
C ASP A 192 -6.65 11.42 -30.47
N PHE A 193 -5.89 10.31 -30.49
CA PHE A 193 -4.70 10.13 -31.33
C PHE A 193 -4.62 8.70 -31.90
N ALA A 194 -5.20 8.50 -33.07
CA ALA A 194 -5.23 7.22 -33.76
C ALA A 194 -3.99 7.04 -34.64
N ILE A 195 -3.32 5.89 -34.50
CA ILE A 195 -2.18 5.53 -35.34
C ILE A 195 -2.52 4.26 -36.12
N THR A 196 -2.22 4.26 -37.43
CA THR A 196 -2.31 3.08 -38.30
C THR A 196 -0.95 2.77 -38.91
N ILE A 197 -0.62 1.48 -39.00
CA ILE A 197 0.60 0.97 -39.64
C ILE A 197 0.18 -0.07 -40.66
N ASP A 198 0.46 0.18 -41.93
CA ASP A 198 0.03 -0.63 -43.08
C ASP A 198 -1.50 -0.87 -43.08
N GLY A 199 -2.26 0.16 -42.66
CA GLY A 199 -3.72 0.11 -42.56
C GLY A 199 -4.26 -0.53 -41.27
N LYS A 200 -3.44 -1.25 -40.49
CA LYS A 200 -3.85 -1.79 -39.17
C LYS A 200 -3.73 -0.72 -38.10
N ARG A 201 -4.81 -0.44 -37.37
CA ARG A 201 -4.79 0.46 -36.18
C ARG A 201 -4.04 -0.20 -35.02
N LEU A 202 -3.37 0.59 -34.19
CA LEU A 202 -2.85 0.10 -32.90
C LEU A 202 -3.98 -0.48 -32.05
N ASP A 203 -3.74 -1.67 -31.51
CA ASP A 203 -4.75 -2.40 -30.75
C ASP A 203 -4.12 -3.27 -29.64
N VAL A 204 -4.97 -3.81 -28.77
CA VAL A 204 -4.59 -4.61 -27.61
C VAL A 204 -3.78 -5.86 -28.01
N ASP A 205 -4.06 -6.42 -29.19
CA ASP A 205 -3.39 -7.61 -29.74
C ASP A 205 -1.95 -7.35 -30.21
N ASP A 206 -1.53 -6.08 -30.31
CA ASP A 206 -0.16 -5.75 -30.71
C ASP A 206 0.85 -5.94 -29.57
N VAL A 207 0.40 -6.15 -28.32
CA VAL A 207 1.28 -6.48 -27.21
C VAL A 207 1.95 -7.84 -27.45
N SER A 208 3.29 -7.88 -27.41
CA SER A 208 4.04 -9.15 -27.45
C SER A 208 3.63 -10.06 -26.29
N GLY A 209 3.04 -11.22 -26.59
CA GLY A 209 2.57 -12.18 -25.60
C GLY A 209 1.31 -12.93 -26.06
N SER A 210 0.43 -13.26 -25.11
CA SER A 210 -0.86 -13.92 -25.39
C SER A 210 -1.98 -12.90 -25.44
N TYR A 211 -2.80 -12.92 -26.48
CA TYR A 211 -4.04 -12.14 -26.61
C TYR A 211 -5.26 -13.00 -26.28
N SER A 212 -6.28 -12.38 -25.70
CA SER A 212 -7.57 -13.01 -25.40
C SER A 212 -8.71 -11.99 -25.53
N GLU A 213 -9.82 -12.45 -26.08
CA GLU A 213 -11.04 -11.67 -26.28
C GLU A 213 -12.24 -12.53 -25.90
N GLN A 214 -13.11 -11.98 -25.05
CA GLN A 214 -14.32 -12.64 -24.58
C GLN A 214 -15.45 -11.62 -24.52
N GLU A 215 -16.67 -12.10 -24.76
CA GLU A 215 -17.88 -11.29 -24.77
C GLU A 215 -18.99 -12.09 -24.10
N GLU A 216 -19.67 -11.50 -23.13
CA GLU A 216 -20.69 -12.15 -22.30
C GLU A 216 -21.81 -11.15 -21.95
N GLU A 217 -23.03 -11.64 -21.77
CA GLU A 217 -24.15 -10.84 -21.26
C GLU A 217 -24.29 -11.11 -19.75
N LEU A 218 -23.88 -10.15 -18.91
CA LEU A 218 -23.98 -10.29 -17.47
C LEU A 218 -25.41 -10.00 -16.98
N PRO A 219 -25.91 -10.72 -15.95
CA PRO A 219 -27.27 -10.57 -15.44
C PRO A 219 -27.71 -9.15 -15.12
N SER A 220 -26.83 -8.33 -14.52
CA SER A 220 -27.18 -6.96 -14.11
C SER A 220 -26.38 -5.89 -14.85
N ALA A 221 -25.09 -6.13 -15.09
CA ALA A 221 -24.20 -5.21 -15.80
C ALA A 221 -24.38 -5.21 -17.32
N GLY A 222 -25.20 -6.12 -17.86
CA GLY A 222 -25.48 -6.25 -19.29
C GLY A 222 -24.27 -6.74 -20.08
N LYS A 223 -24.28 -6.45 -21.38
CA LYS A 223 -23.22 -6.84 -22.30
C LYS A 223 -21.85 -6.29 -21.90
N VAL A 224 -20.88 -7.20 -21.76
CA VAL A 224 -19.47 -6.86 -21.54
C VAL A 224 -18.59 -7.45 -22.63
N LYS A 225 -17.58 -6.68 -23.06
CA LYS A 225 -16.58 -7.13 -24.03
C LYS A 225 -15.18 -6.91 -23.46
N LEU A 226 -14.53 -7.99 -23.05
CA LEU A 226 -13.20 -8.00 -22.47
C LEU A 226 -12.16 -8.33 -23.54
N ARG A 227 -11.14 -7.48 -23.68
CA ARG A 227 -9.99 -7.69 -24.57
C ARG A 227 -8.70 -7.40 -23.82
N PHE A 228 -7.79 -8.36 -23.76
CA PHE A 228 -6.52 -8.15 -23.06
C PHE A 228 -5.40 -8.98 -23.65
N SER A 229 -4.19 -8.51 -23.38
CA SER A 229 -2.95 -9.20 -23.67
C SER A 229 -2.08 -9.28 -22.42
N ILE A 230 -1.39 -10.40 -22.26
CA ILE A 230 -0.40 -10.61 -21.20
C ILE A 230 0.99 -10.69 -21.82
N SER A 231 1.82 -9.71 -21.48
CA SER A 231 3.11 -9.57 -22.15
C SER A 231 4.14 -10.62 -21.72
N ASP A 232 4.82 -11.23 -22.70
CA ASP A 232 5.97 -12.13 -22.51
C ASP A 232 7.30 -11.38 -22.28
N GLY A 233 7.31 -10.06 -22.44
CA GLY A 233 8.50 -9.22 -22.30
C GLY A 233 9.09 -9.23 -20.89
N LYS A 234 10.42 -9.08 -20.77
CA LYS A 234 11.11 -9.08 -19.47
C LYS A 234 10.74 -7.89 -18.57
N SER A 235 10.44 -6.74 -19.17
CA SER A 235 10.02 -5.52 -18.48
C SER A 235 8.51 -5.41 -18.36
N GLY A 236 8.03 -4.76 -17.30
CA GLY A 236 6.62 -4.41 -17.18
C GLY A 236 6.20 -3.34 -18.21
N LEU A 237 4.93 -3.36 -18.59
CA LEU A 237 4.30 -2.41 -19.49
C LEU A 237 4.13 -1.04 -18.83
N ARG A 238 3.97 0.00 -19.65
CA ARG A 238 3.60 1.34 -19.21
C ARG A 238 2.09 1.37 -18.95
N GLN A 239 1.68 1.86 -17.78
CA GLN A 239 0.27 1.86 -17.35
C GLN A 239 -0.40 0.48 -17.49
N PRO A 240 0.11 -0.54 -16.77
CA PRO A 240 -0.44 -1.89 -16.82
C PRO A 240 -1.86 -1.93 -16.23
N GLY A 241 -2.67 -2.87 -16.71
CA GLY A 241 -4.06 -3.06 -16.30
C GLY A 241 -5.04 -3.06 -17.47
N ILE A 242 -6.32 -3.17 -17.17
CA ILE A 242 -7.43 -3.11 -18.12
C ILE A 242 -8.13 -1.76 -17.96
N THR A 243 -8.29 -1.02 -19.06
CA THR A 243 -9.10 0.21 -19.07
C THR A 243 -10.57 -0.15 -19.09
N LEU A 244 -11.34 0.32 -18.12
CA LEU A 244 -12.79 0.29 -18.18
C LEU A 244 -13.28 1.31 -19.22
N ARG A 245 -14.10 0.89 -20.18
CA ARG A 245 -14.74 1.75 -21.18
C ARG A 245 -16.25 1.67 -21.02
N VAL A 246 -16.90 2.83 -20.96
CA VAL A 246 -18.36 2.97 -20.85
C VAL A 246 -18.80 4.01 -21.87
N ASP A 247 -19.79 3.71 -22.69
CA ASP A 247 -20.23 4.52 -23.84
C ASP A 247 -19.05 4.94 -24.75
N GLY A 248 -18.06 4.06 -24.92
CA GLY A 248 -16.87 4.32 -25.72
C GLY A 248 -15.85 5.29 -25.11
N LYS A 249 -16.00 5.69 -23.83
CA LYS A 249 -15.05 6.54 -23.10
C LYS A 249 -14.30 5.75 -22.04
N ALA A 250 -12.99 5.99 -21.92
CA ALA A 250 -12.19 5.44 -20.83
C ALA A 250 -12.62 6.05 -19.47
N VAL A 251 -12.79 5.19 -18.47
CA VAL A 251 -13.09 5.55 -17.08
C VAL A 251 -11.83 5.35 -16.24
N GLY A 252 -11.36 6.44 -15.63
CA GLY A 252 -10.25 6.40 -14.68
C GLY A 252 -8.95 5.80 -15.19
N ARG A 253 -8.18 5.22 -14.27
CA ARG A 253 -6.91 4.54 -14.59
C ARG A 253 -7.15 3.04 -14.83
N PRO A 254 -6.30 2.38 -15.65
CA PRO A 254 -6.38 0.93 -15.83
C PRO A 254 -6.30 0.20 -14.48
N GLY A 255 -7.23 -0.72 -14.25
CA GLY A 255 -7.32 -1.52 -13.02
C GLY A 255 -6.95 -2.98 -13.25
N PHE A 256 -6.93 -3.77 -12.18
CA PHE A 256 -6.69 -5.21 -12.22
C PHE A 256 -7.93 -6.03 -11.83
N PHE A 257 -9.08 -5.36 -11.68
CA PHE A 257 -10.37 -5.98 -11.38
C PHE A 257 -10.31 -6.90 -10.15
N GLY A 258 -9.58 -6.48 -9.11
CA GLY A 258 -9.43 -7.20 -7.84
C GLY A 258 -8.32 -8.26 -7.81
N LEU A 259 -7.61 -8.54 -8.91
CA LEU A 259 -6.42 -9.41 -8.86
C LEU A 259 -5.27 -8.81 -8.05
N ASP A 260 -5.18 -7.49 -7.97
CA ASP A 260 -4.19 -6.75 -7.18
C ASP A 260 -4.43 -6.80 -5.67
N GLN A 261 -5.61 -7.24 -5.25
CA GLN A 261 -6.00 -7.41 -3.85
C GLN A 261 -5.78 -8.85 -3.34
N ARG A 262 -5.27 -9.75 -4.19
CA ARG A 262 -5.03 -11.15 -3.84
C ARG A 262 -3.59 -11.37 -3.39
N ASP A 263 -3.41 -11.88 -2.18
CA ASP A 263 -2.10 -12.20 -1.61
C ASP A 263 -1.42 -13.40 -2.32
N ASP A 264 -2.22 -14.31 -2.89
CA ASP A 264 -1.75 -15.47 -3.64
C ASP A 264 -1.29 -15.13 -5.07
N PHE A 265 -1.53 -13.90 -5.55
CA PHE A 265 -1.18 -13.49 -6.91
C PHE A 265 0.14 -12.71 -6.97
N PRO A 266 1.10 -13.08 -7.84
CA PRO A 266 2.36 -12.36 -7.92
C PRO A 266 2.18 -10.93 -8.48
N SER A 267 2.36 -9.90 -7.63
CA SER A 267 2.23 -8.48 -8.03
C SER A 267 3.14 -8.06 -9.20
N LYS A 268 4.26 -8.76 -9.41
CA LYS A 268 5.14 -8.53 -10.58
C LYS A 268 4.49 -8.91 -11.90
N LEU A 269 3.59 -9.90 -11.91
CA LEU A 269 2.89 -10.33 -13.12
C LEU A 269 1.83 -9.33 -13.56
N LEU A 270 1.18 -8.63 -12.62
CA LEU A 270 0.20 -7.57 -12.94
C LEU A 270 0.78 -6.51 -13.88
N ARG A 271 2.09 -6.22 -13.77
CA ARG A 271 2.79 -5.29 -14.66
C ARG A 271 2.85 -5.73 -16.13
N LYS A 272 2.40 -6.94 -16.46
CA LYS A 272 2.36 -7.49 -17.81
C LYS A 272 0.98 -7.41 -18.47
N LEU A 273 -0.04 -6.97 -17.73
CA LEU A 273 -1.40 -6.84 -18.24
C LEU A 273 -1.56 -5.57 -19.07
N TYR A 274 -2.17 -5.69 -20.23
CA TYR A 274 -2.69 -4.55 -20.99
C TYR A 274 -3.99 -4.96 -21.65
N GLY A 275 -5.04 -4.20 -21.43
CA GLY A 275 -6.32 -4.47 -22.05
C GLY A 275 -7.33 -3.35 -21.85
N GLU A 276 -8.54 -3.66 -22.28
CA GLU A 276 -9.73 -2.85 -22.15
C GLU A 276 -10.96 -3.76 -21.94
N ILE A 277 -11.97 -3.22 -21.28
CA ILE A 277 -13.27 -3.85 -21.17
C ILE A 277 -14.35 -2.82 -21.46
N GLU A 278 -15.22 -3.12 -22.40
CA GLU A 278 -16.43 -2.34 -22.66
C GLU A 278 -17.56 -2.89 -21.78
N ALA A 279 -18.20 -2.02 -21.00
CA ALA A 279 -19.25 -2.40 -20.06
C ALA A 279 -20.25 -1.24 -19.89
N ASP A 280 -21.06 -1.00 -20.91
CA ASP A 280 -21.95 0.17 -20.98
C ASP A 280 -23.03 0.19 -19.89
N GLY A 281 -23.41 -0.97 -19.33
CA GLY A 281 -24.35 -1.05 -18.21
C GLY A 281 -23.85 -0.41 -16.92
N LEU A 282 -22.56 -0.08 -16.81
CA LEU A 282 -22.00 0.66 -15.66
C LEU A 282 -22.24 2.17 -15.72
N ARG A 283 -22.90 2.71 -16.75
CA ARG A 283 -23.07 4.16 -16.97
C ARG A 283 -23.54 4.94 -15.74
N ASP A 284 -24.55 4.44 -15.04
CA ASP A 284 -25.10 5.12 -13.86
C ASP A 284 -24.24 4.93 -12.59
N HIS A 285 -23.18 4.14 -12.69
CA HIS A 285 -22.23 3.79 -11.63
C HIS A 285 -20.83 4.38 -11.89
N ILE A 286 -20.73 5.34 -12.81
CA ILE A 286 -19.52 6.14 -13.05
C ILE A 286 -19.65 7.51 -12.38
N THR A 287 -18.56 8.01 -11.81
CA THR A 287 -18.53 9.35 -11.23
C THR A 287 -18.75 10.43 -12.31
N ALA A 288 -19.29 11.59 -11.94
CA ALA A 288 -19.57 12.67 -12.89
C ALA A 288 -18.33 13.12 -13.70
N GLY A 289 -17.14 12.95 -13.14
CA GLY A 289 -15.86 13.29 -13.77
C GLY A 289 -15.31 12.24 -14.75
N TRP A 290 -15.95 11.08 -14.90
CA TRP A 290 -15.41 9.92 -15.63
C TRP A 290 -14.04 9.44 -15.10
N ASP A 291 -13.71 9.81 -13.87
CA ASP A 291 -12.42 9.57 -13.22
C ASP A 291 -12.38 8.25 -12.44
N ALA A 292 -13.53 7.70 -12.06
CA ALA A 292 -13.64 6.41 -11.39
C ALA A 292 -15.02 5.76 -11.57
N ALA A 293 -15.08 4.46 -11.38
CA ALA A 293 -16.33 3.76 -11.09
C ALA A 293 -16.62 3.85 -9.58
N VAL A 294 -17.88 3.80 -9.20
CA VAL A 294 -18.33 3.81 -7.80
C VAL A 294 -17.84 2.52 -7.11
N GLU A 295 -16.99 2.64 -6.08
CA GLU A 295 -16.30 1.50 -5.44
C GLU A 295 -17.25 0.45 -4.84
N ASN A 296 -18.39 0.88 -4.29
CA ASN A 296 -19.40 0.00 -3.71
C ASN A 296 -20.48 -0.45 -4.71
N SER A 297 -20.26 -0.26 -6.02
CA SER A 297 -21.16 -0.70 -7.09
C SER A 297 -21.27 -2.23 -7.15
N GLU A 298 -22.49 -2.76 -7.06
CA GLU A 298 -22.75 -4.18 -7.26
C GLU A 298 -22.49 -4.62 -8.70
N LEU A 299 -22.80 -3.76 -9.68
CA LEU A 299 -22.50 -4.01 -11.10
C LEU A 299 -20.99 -4.12 -11.34
N LEU A 300 -20.20 -3.28 -10.68
CA LEU A 300 -18.74 -3.34 -10.81
C LEU A 300 -18.20 -4.64 -10.23
N LYS A 301 -18.70 -5.06 -9.06
CA LYS A 301 -18.33 -6.35 -8.44
C LYS A 301 -18.73 -7.54 -9.30
N GLU A 302 -19.86 -7.48 -10.00
CA GLU A 302 -20.27 -8.51 -10.96
C GLU A 302 -19.27 -8.61 -12.12
N VAL A 303 -18.89 -7.46 -12.70
CA VAL A 303 -17.87 -7.39 -13.76
C VAL A 303 -16.51 -7.89 -13.26
N GLU A 304 -16.09 -7.53 -12.05
CA GLU A 304 -14.86 -8.05 -11.43
C GLU A 304 -14.93 -9.58 -11.25
N GLY A 305 -16.07 -10.10 -10.79
CA GLY A 305 -16.31 -11.53 -10.65
C GLY A 305 -16.21 -12.31 -11.95
N TYR A 306 -16.60 -11.69 -13.07
CA TYR A 306 -16.45 -12.24 -14.42
C TYR A 306 -14.99 -12.17 -14.92
N VAL A 307 -14.32 -11.03 -14.75
CA VAL A 307 -12.97 -10.78 -15.30
C VAL A 307 -11.88 -11.56 -14.55
N GLN A 308 -11.95 -11.65 -13.22
CA GLN A 308 -10.93 -12.32 -12.39
C GLN A 308 -10.58 -13.75 -12.82
N PRO A 309 -11.54 -14.69 -12.96
CA PRO A 309 -11.22 -16.06 -13.33
C PRO A 309 -10.57 -16.16 -14.71
N ILE A 310 -11.05 -15.37 -15.68
CA ILE A 310 -10.49 -15.31 -17.04
C ILE A 310 -9.02 -14.89 -17.01
N LEU A 311 -8.71 -13.82 -16.28
CA LEU A 311 -7.35 -13.34 -16.15
C LEU A 311 -6.46 -14.36 -15.43
N ARG A 312 -6.93 -14.96 -14.34
CA ARG A 312 -6.18 -15.98 -13.60
C ARG A 312 -5.83 -17.14 -14.51
N GLU A 313 -6.80 -17.67 -15.27
CA GLU A 313 -6.57 -18.76 -16.20
C GLU A 313 -5.52 -18.39 -17.26
N ALA A 314 -5.64 -17.20 -17.87
CA ALA A 314 -4.67 -16.72 -18.87
C ALA A 314 -3.26 -16.59 -18.28
N TYR A 315 -3.14 -16.08 -17.05
CA TYR A 315 -1.86 -16.02 -16.34
C TYR A 315 -1.32 -17.41 -15.99
N GLU A 316 -2.16 -18.37 -15.60
CA GLU A 316 -1.77 -19.75 -15.31
C GLU A 316 -1.32 -20.52 -16.56
N GLN A 317 -1.84 -20.17 -17.73
CA GLN A 317 -1.38 -20.73 -19.00
C GLN A 317 0.02 -20.22 -19.36
N GLN A 318 0.31 -18.94 -19.16
CA GLN A 318 1.60 -18.33 -19.58
C GLN A 318 2.69 -18.33 -18.49
N TYR A 319 2.32 -18.16 -17.22
CA TYR A 319 3.22 -17.96 -16.06
C TYR A 319 2.97 -18.96 -14.92
N ARG A 320 2.60 -20.20 -15.28
CA ARG A 320 2.30 -21.28 -14.33
C ARG A 320 3.30 -21.39 -13.19
N ARG A 321 4.59 -21.36 -13.52
CA ARG A 321 5.68 -21.58 -12.54
C ARG A 321 5.72 -20.46 -11.50
N GLU A 322 5.62 -19.21 -11.94
CA GLU A 322 5.62 -18.05 -11.06
C GLU A 322 4.42 -18.03 -10.11
N ILE A 323 3.25 -18.43 -10.60
CA ILE A 323 2.01 -18.51 -9.81
C ILE A 323 2.12 -19.62 -8.78
N GLN A 324 2.52 -20.83 -9.18
CA GLN A 324 2.74 -21.95 -8.26
C GLN A 324 3.76 -21.62 -7.17
N LEU A 325 4.82 -20.89 -7.51
CA LEU A 325 5.82 -20.45 -6.53
C LEU A 325 5.27 -19.40 -5.55
N ALA A 326 4.38 -18.51 -5.98
CA ALA A 326 3.73 -17.56 -5.08
C ALA A 326 2.76 -18.25 -4.13
N GLN A 327 1.91 -19.15 -4.63
CA GLN A 327 1.04 -19.98 -3.81
C GLN A 327 1.83 -20.79 -2.78
N ALA A 328 2.91 -21.46 -3.20
CA ALA A 328 3.75 -22.22 -2.28
C ALA A 328 4.44 -21.36 -1.20
N ARG A 329 4.85 -20.13 -1.55
CA ARG A 329 5.42 -19.17 -0.58
C ARG A 329 4.39 -18.74 0.45
N LEU A 330 3.19 -18.43 -0.01
CA LEU A 330 2.09 -18.03 0.85
C LEU A 330 1.68 -19.16 1.79
N GLN A 331 1.49 -20.37 1.27
CA GLN A 331 1.19 -21.55 2.07
C GLN A 331 2.26 -21.81 3.13
N ARG A 332 3.54 -21.65 2.76
CA ARG A 332 4.65 -21.73 3.72
C ARG A 332 4.60 -20.62 4.78
N ALA A 333 4.23 -19.40 4.41
CA ALA A 333 4.09 -18.30 5.36
C ALA A 333 2.95 -18.58 6.37
N ILE A 334 1.81 -19.09 5.89
CA ILE A 334 0.69 -19.53 6.75
C ILE A 334 1.14 -20.65 7.69
N LEU A 335 1.81 -21.70 7.17
CA LEU A 335 2.34 -22.80 7.99
C LEU A 335 3.36 -22.31 9.04
N THR A 336 4.20 -21.34 8.68
CA THR A 336 5.16 -20.73 9.60
C THR A 336 4.44 -19.97 10.71
N ARG A 337 3.42 -19.17 10.38
CA ARG A 337 2.58 -18.47 11.35
C ARG A 337 1.86 -19.45 12.29
N LEU A 338 1.30 -20.53 11.75
CA LEU A 338 0.68 -21.60 12.54
C LEU A 338 1.67 -22.26 13.50
N SER A 339 2.91 -22.48 13.06
CA SER A 339 3.95 -23.05 13.92
C SER A 339 4.40 -22.09 15.03
N ALA A 340 4.28 -20.78 14.83
CA ALA A 340 4.61 -19.76 15.83
C ALA A 340 3.54 -19.60 16.92
N LEU A 341 2.32 -20.12 16.71
CA LEU A 341 1.28 -20.12 17.74
C LEU A 341 1.67 -21.03 18.92
N PRO A 342 1.32 -20.64 20.17
CA PRO A 342 1.47 -21.49 21.35
C PRO A 342 0.81 -22.85 21.16
N GLU A 343 1.41 -23.91 21.71
CA GLU A 343 1.01 -25.30 21.46
C GLU A 343 -0.48 -25.58 21.75
N HIS A 344 -1.04 -24.95 22.79
CA HIS A 344 -2.46 -25.04 23.14
C HIS A 344 -3.41 -24.38 22.13
N LYS A 345 -2.96 -23.36 21.38
CA LYS A 345 -3.74 -22.70 20.31
C LYS A 345 -3.61 -23.43 18.97
N ARG A 346 -2.52 -24.19 18.77
CA ARG A 346 -2.21 -24.85 17.50
C ARG A 346 -3.23 -25.94 17.14
N VAL A 347 -3.68 -26.72 18.12
CA VAL A 347 -4.68 -27.79 17.93
C VAL A 347 -6.05 -27.23 17.54
N PHE A 348 -6.43 -26.08 18.11
CA PHE A 348 -7.69 -25.39 17.79
C PHE A 348 -7.64 -24.70 16.43
N ALA A 349 -6.53 -23.99 16.12
CA ALA A 349 -6.32 -23.36 14.83
C ALA A 349 -6.32 -24.41 13.71
N ASP A 350 -5.64 -25.54 13.89
CA ASP A 350 -5.57 -26.62 12.90
C ASP A 350 -6.96 -27.22 12.64
N ARG A 351 -7.76 -27.46 13.69
CA ARG A 351 -9.13 -27.98 13.54
C ARG A 351 -10.08 -26.96 12.90
N ALA A 352 -9.97 -25.67 13.26
CA ALA A 352 -10.81 -24.60 12.71
C ALA A 352 -10.47 -24.33 11.24
N ILE A 353 -9.19 -24.25 10.90
CA ILE A 353 -8.71 -24.08 9.53
C ILE A 353 -9.10 -25.30 8.70
N LYS A 354 -8.94 -26.52 9.22
CA LYS A 354 -9.36 -27.74 8.51
C LYS A 354 -10.87 -27.76 8.27
N LYS A 355 -11.68 -27.35 9.25
CA LYS A 355 -13.14 -27.25 9.10
C LYS A 355 -13.55 -26.15 8.10
N ILE A 356 -12.80 -25.05 8.02
CA ILE A 356 -12.98 -24.01 6.99
C ILE A 356 -12.59 -24.57 5.62
N LEU A 357 -11.43 -25.22 5.49
CA LEU A 357 -10.98 -25.85 4.25
C LEU A 357 -11.98 -26.92 3.77
N ASP A 358 -12.55 -27.70 4.68
CA ASP A 358 -13.56 -28.72 4.38
C ASP A 358 -14.92 -28.08 4.01
N LYS A 359 -15.31 -26.98 4.67
CA LYS A 359 -16.58 -26.27 4.40
C LYS A 359 -16.53 -25.48 3.08
N TYR A 360 -15.37 -24.98 2.70
CA TYR A 360 -15.13 -24.24 1.45
C TYR A 360 -14.44 -25.12 0.40
N TYR A 361 -14.58 -26.45 0.50
CA TYR A 361 -14.00 -27.39 -0.45
C TYR A 361 -14.58 -27.16 -1.85
N GLY A 362 -13.72 -26.79 -2.81
CA GLY A 362 -14.11 -26.45 -4.19
C GLY A 362 -14.23 -24.95 -4.47
N GLU A 363 -14.11 -24.08 -3.48
CA GLU A 363 -13.99 -22.63 -3.69
C GLU A 363 -12.53 -22.24 -4.00
N PRO A 364 -12.31 -21.12 -4.73
CA PRO A 364 -10.96 -20.61 -4.99
C PRO A 364 -10.21 -20.31 -3.69
N GLU A 365 -8.94 -20.72 -3.59
CA GLU A 365 -8.06 -20.47 -2.41
C GLU A 365 -8.11 -19.02 -1.94
N SER A 366 -8.25 -18.11 -2.90
CA SER A 366 -8.33 -16.67 -2.72
C SER A 366 -9.54 -16.18 -1.90
N LYS A 367 -10.63 -16.96 -1.79
CA LYS A 367 -11.77 -16.68 -0.89
C LYS A 367 -11.60 -17.26 0.52
N VAL A 368 -10.82 -18.34 0.63
CA VAL A 368 -10.59 -19.05 1.90
C VAL A 368 -9.51 -18.34 2.71
N GLU A 369 -8.53 -17.76 2.02
CA GLU A 369 -7.38 -17.09 2.60
C GLU A 369 -7.71 -15.88 3.50
N PRO A 370 -8.58 -14.92 3.12
CA PRO A 370 -8.95 -13.81 4.00
C PRO A 370 -9.63 -14.28 5.28
N VAL A 371 -10.44 -15.35 5.21
CA VAL A 371 -11.12 -15.94 6.36
C VAL A 371 -10.12 -16.60 7.31
N VAL A 372 -9.14 -17.31 6.76
CA VAL A 372 -8.04 -17.91 7.55
C VAL A 372 -7.15 -16.82 8.15
N ASN A 373 -6.82 -15.76 7.41
CA ASN A 373 -6.02 -14.64 7.91
C ASN A 373 -6.73 -13.86 9.00
N VAL A 374 -8.03 -13.55 8.85
CA VAL A 374 -8.85 -12.92 9.90
C VAL A 374 -8.95 -13.82 11.12
N LEU A 375 -9.10 -15.14 10.94
CA LEU A 375 -9.12 -16.10 12.05
C LEU A 375 -7.76 -16.15 12.78
N LEU A 376 -6.65 -16.09 12.05
CA LEU A 376 -5.31 -16.02 12.65
C LEU A 376 -5.08 -14.69 13.38
N GLU A 377 -5.45 -13.56 12.78
CA GLU A 377 -5.36 -12.23 13.42
C GLU A 377 -6.27 -12.10 14.65
N ALA A 378 -7.46 -12.68 14.59
CA ALA A 378 -8.39 -12.84 15.71
C ALA A 378 -7.77 -13.63 16.87
N MET A 379 -7.14 -14.76 16.56
CA MET A 379 -6.45 -15.61 17.55
C MET A 379 -5.20 -14.95 18.14
N GLU A 380 -4.61 -13.99 17.42
CA GLU A 380 -3.47 -13.17 17.85
C GLU A 380 -3.89 -11.96 18.72
N ARG A 381 -5.11 -11.43 18.57
CA ARG A 381 -5.59 -10.19 19.22
C ARG A 381 -6.78 -10.42 20.15
N SER A 382 -6.55 -11.04 21.31
CA SER A 382 -7.41 -10.98 22.52
C SER A 382 -8.90 -11.38 22.39
N ASP A 383 -9.22 -12.52 23.02
CA ASP A 383 -10.40 -13.37 22.90
C ASP A 383 -11.78 -12.82 23.38
N TYR A 384 -11.99 -11.51 23.62
CA TYR A 384 -13.25 -11.01 24.20
C TYR A 384 -14.24 -10.39 23.19
N ARG A 385 -13.76 -9.80 22.09
CA ARG A 385 -14.62 -9.03 21.17
C ARG A 385 -15.43 -9.91 20.22
N ILE A 386 -14.82 -11.00 19.75
CA ILE A 386 -15.43 -11.96 18.82
C ILE A 386 -16.56 -12.75 19.51
N LEU A 387 -16.41 -13.05 20.80
CA LEU A 387 -17.45 -13.74 21.57
C LEU A 387 -18.64 -12.83 21.88
N LEU A 388 -18.41 -11.53 22.16
CA LEU A 388 -19.47 -10.56 22.39
C LEU A 388 -20.22 -10.18 21.10
N GLU A 389 -19.52 -10.08 19.96
CA GLU A 389 -20.14 -9.85 18.65
C GLU A 389 -21.04 -11.04 18.25
N HIS A 390 -20.66 -12.29 18.54
CA HIS A 390 -21.50 -13.46 18.29
C HIS A 390 -22.77 -13.55 19.17
N ILE A 391 -22.76 -12.99 20.39
CA ILE A 391 -23.96 -12.91 21.24
C ILE A 391 -24.89 -11.80 20.78
N ALA A 392 -24.33 -10.67 20.32
CA ALA A 392 -25.09 -9.52 19.85
C ALA A 392 -25.80 -9.77 18.49
N GLU A 393 -25.28 -10.69 17.66
CA GLU A 393 -25.86 -11.05 16.37
C GLU A 393 -26.98 -12.12 16.45
N ALA A 394 -27.33 -12.60 17.64
CA ALA A 394 -28.37 -13.61 17.82
C ALA A 394 -29.77 -13.06 17.48
N THR A 395 -30.45 -13.68 16.50
CA THR A 395 -31.82 -13.33 16.12
C THR A 395 -32.81 -13.69 17.25
N PRO A 396 -33.88 -12.89 17.49
CA PRO A 396 -34.74 -13.01 18.69
C PRO A 396 -35.62 -14.28 18.83
N GLY A 397 -35.37 -15.34 18.05
CA GLY A 397 -36.27 -16.49 17.90
C GLY A 397 -35.82 -17.81 18.51
N ASP A 398 -34.58 -17.95 18.98
CA ASP A 398 -34.02 -19.25 19.39
C ASP A 398 -33.48 -19.23 20.83
N VAL A 399 -34.40 -19.31 21.80
CA VAL A 399 -34.08 -19.31 23.24
C VAL A 399 -33.19 -20.49 23.63
N ALA A 400 -33.32 -21.63 22.95
CA ALA A 400 -32.47 -22.80 23.18
C ALA A 400 -31.04 -22.57 22.66
N GLY A 401 -30.91 -22.00 21.46
CA GLY A 401 -29.61 -21.59 20.91
C GLY A 401 -28.94 -20.45 21.69
N VAL A 402 -29.69 -19.59 22.38
CA VAL A 402 -29.12 -18.58 23.30
C VAL A 402 -28.62 -19.24 24.59
N ALA A 403 -29.35 -20.22 25.14
CA ALA A 403 -28.92 -20.94 26.35
C ALA A 403 -27.65 -21.77 26.11
N GLU A 404 -27.55 -22.48 24.99
CA GLU A 404 -26.34 -23.24 24.61
C GLU A 404 -25.13 -22.33 24.43
N ARG A 405 -25.31 -21.14 23.84
CA ARG A 405 -24.22 -20.16 23.67
C ARG A 405 -23.83 -19.43 24.96
N LEU A 406 -24.77 -19.23 25.88
CA LEU A 406 -24.48 -18.75 27.23
C LEU A 406 -23.69 -19.78 28.05
N ASP A 407 -23.93 -21.08 27.82
CA ASP A 407 -23.14 -22.16 28.40
C ASP A 407 -21.73 -22.21 27.81
N GLU A 408 -21.60 -22.07 26.48
CA GLU A 408 -20.30 -21.92 25.81
C GLU A 408 -19.52 -20.68 26.29
N PHE A 409 -20.21 -19.56 26.51
CA PHE A 409 -19.63 -18.37 27.14
C PHE A 409 -19.13 -18.66 28.56
N GLY A 410 -19.95 -19.35 29.37
CA GLY A 410 -19.58 -19.78 30.71
C GLY A 410 -18.31 -20.64 30.69
N LEU A 411 -18.23 -21.64 29.80
CA LEU A 411 -17.05 -22.50 29.66
C LEU A 411 -15.79 -21.71 29.24
N ALA A 412 -15.92 -20.75 28.32
CA ALA A 412 -14.81 -19.90 27.90
C ALA A 412 -14.33 -18.96 29.03
N GLU A 413 -15.27 -18.36 29.77
CA GLU A 413 -14.97 -17.53 30.94
C GLU A 413 -14.27 -18.35 32.03
N MET A 414 -14.73 -19.58 32.28
CA MET A 414 -14.10 -20.49 33.25
C MET A 414 -12.69 -20.89 32.83
N ALA A 415 -12.46 -21.22 31.55
CA ALA A 415 -11.13 -21.51 31.03
C ALA A 415 -10.17 -20.32 31.21
N PHE A 416 -10.65 -19.11 30.98
CA PHE A 416 -9.90 -17.88 31.21
C PHE A 416 -9.59 -17.66 32.70
N LEU A 417 -10.56 -17.87 33.59
CA LEU A 417 -10.36 -17.78 35.04
C LEU A 417 -9.30 -18.78 35.52
N VAL A 418 -9.30 -20.00 35.00
CA VAL A 418 -8.28 -21.03 35.28
C VAL A 418 -6.90 -20.58 34.78
N GLN A 419 -6.81 -20.03 33.57
CA GLN A 419 -5.55 -19.52 33.03
C GLN A 419 -5.03 -18.33 33.85
N GLN A 420 -5.89 -17.38 34.19
CA GLN A 420 -5.55 -16.22 35.02
C GLN A 420 -5.11 -16.66 36.42
N ALA A 421 -5.83 -17.60 37.04
CA ALA A 421 -5.48 -18.19 38.31
C ALA A 421 -4.11 -18.88 38.28
N THR A 422 -3.82 -19.64 37.22
CA THR A 422 -2.53 -20.29 37.02
C THR A 422 -1.39 -19.27 36.90
N ALA A 423 -1.56 -18.22 36.09
CA ALA A 423 -0.57 -17.15 35.97
C ALA A 423 -0.36 -16.41 37.30
N ARG A 424 -1.43 -16.18 38.07
CA ARG A 424 -1.36 -15.59 39.41
C ARG A 424 -0.66 -16.51 40.42
N GLN A 425 -0.82 -17.83 40.35
CA GLN A 425 -0.05 -18.77 41.18
C GLN A 425 1.45 -18.64 40.92
N VAL A 426 1.86 -18.62 39.64
CA VAL A 426 3.27 -18.41 39.26
C VAL A 426 3.79 -17.07 39.79
N PHE A 427 2.99 -16.00 39.70
CA PHE A 427 3.35 -14.71 40.27
C PHE A 427 3.53 -14.79 41.80
N LEU A 428 2.63 -15.46 42.53
CA LEU A 428 2.74 -15.65 43.97
C LEU A 428 3.95 -16.50 44.37
N ASP A 429 4.35 -17.47 43.54
CA ASP A 429 5.61 -18.23 43.75
C ASP A 429 6.83 -17.32 43.69
N GLN A 430 6.90 -16.45 42.69
CA GLN A 430 7.99 -15.48 42.56
C GLN A 430 7.95 -14.44 43.69
N LEU A 431 6.76 -13.96 44.05
CA LEU A 431 6.60 -13.00 45.15
C LEU A 431 6.98 -13.61 46.50
N ASP A 432 6.65 -14.87 46.77
CA ASP A 432 7.06 -15.59 47.99
C ASP A 432 8.57 -15.77 48.04
N ALA A 433 9.21 -16.09 46.91
CA ALA A 433 10.67 -16.15 46.82
C ALA A 433 11.31 -14.79 47.16
N LEU A 434 10.78 -13.69 46.62
CA LEU A 434 11.24 -12.34 46.95
C LEU A 434 11.00 -11.99 48.43
N ALA A 435 9.86 -12.38 49.00
CA ALA A 435 9.53 -12.11 50.40
C ALA A 435 10.37 -12.93 51.39
N ARG A 436 10.93 -14.08 50.99
CA ARG A 436 11.82 -14.90 51.83
C ARG A 436 13.28 -14.48 51.74
N ASP A 437 13.67 -13.78 50.69
CA ASP A 437 15.02 -13.27 50.54
C ASP A 437 15.22 -12.00 51.39
N ALA A 438 16.07 -12.11 52.42
CA ALA A 438 16.39 -11.00 53.32
C ALA A 438 17.12 -9.84 52.62
N ALA A 439 17.71 -10.06 51.45
CA ALA A 439 18.34 -9.02 50.62
C ALA A 439 17.31 -8.21 49.80
N THR A 440 16.06 -8.65 49.72
CA THR A 440 15.02 -7.94 48.97
C THR A 440 14.77 -6.56 49.58
N THR A 441 14.82 -5.55 48.72
CA THR A 441 14.59 -4.15 49.10
C THR A 441 13.13 -3.76 48.91
N GLU A 442 12.69 -2.70 49.61
CA GLU A 442 11.33 -2.13 49.48
C GLU A 442 10.99 -1.78 48.03
N ALA A 443 11.96 -1.22 47.30
CA ALA A 443 11.78 -0.84 45.90
C ALA A 443 11.45 -2.00 44.97
N VAL A 444 12.00 -3.19 45.25
CA VAL A 444 11.72 -4.39 44.45
C VAL A 444 10.28 -4.86 44.70
N LEU A 445 9.83 -4.85 45.96
CA LEU A 445 8.47 -5.25 46.33
C LEU A 445 7.43 -4.25 45.85
N HIS A 446 7.69 -2.95 45.99
CA HIS A 446 6.85 -1.92 45.42
C HIS A 446 6.68 -2.14 43.92
N LYS A 447 7.78 -2.33 43.19
CA LYS A 447 7.71 -2.57 41.73
C LYS A 447 6.91 -3.84 41.39
N ALA A 448 7.04 -4.89 42.19
CA ALA A 448 6.27 -6.12 42.00
C ALA A 448 4.76 -5.91 42.25
N LEU A 449 4.40 -5.09 43.24
CA LEU A 449 3.04 -4.96 43.74
C LEU A 449 2.27 -3.75 43.20
N GLU A 450 2.92 -2.72 42.68
CA GLU A 450 2.26 -1.47 42.22
C GLU A 450 1.19 -1.69 41.15
N ARG A 451 1.31 -2.76 40.36
CA ARG A 451 0.35 -3.16 39.31
C ARG A 451 -0.40 -4.45 39.65
N ASN A 452 -0.14 -5.03 40.83
CA ASN A 452 -0.64 -6.32 41.26
C ASN A 452 -1.35 -6.23 42.61
N LEU A 453 -2.17 -5.20 42.81
CA LEU A 453 -2.87 -4.96 44.07
C LEU A 453 -3.90 -6.03 44.42
N TRP A 454 -4.34 -6.82 43.44
CA TRP A 454 -5.19 -8.00 43.65
C TRP A 454 -4.63 -8.98 44.69
N VAL A 455 -3.32 -8.94 44.94
CA VAL A 455 -2.62 -9.73 45.98
C VAL A 455 -3.13 -9.40 47.39
N PHE A 456 -3.64 -8.19 47.62
CA PHE A 456 -4.19 -7.78 48.92
C PHE A 456 -5.66 -8.14 49.10
N GLY A 457 -6.36 -8.47 48.01
CA GLY A 457 -7.78 -8.81 47.98
C GLY A 457 -8.48 -8.30 46.70
N PRO A 458 -9.65 -8.85 46.32
CA PRO A 458 -10.40 -8.40 45.15
C PRO A 458 -10.69 -6.90 45.16
N GLU A 459 -11.06 -6.35 46.32
CA GLU A 459 -11.41 -4.95 46.53
C GLU A 459 -10.28 -3.99 46.19
N TYR A 460 -9.02 -4.44 46.32
CA TYR A 460 -7.84 -3.67 46.00
C TYR A 460 -7.56 -3.60 44.49
N SER A 461 -8.19 -4.45 43.68
CA SER A 461 -8.05 -4.47 42.22
C SER A 461 -8.68 -3.25 41.54
N LEU A 462 -9.62 -2.60 42.22
CA LEU A 462 -10.30 -1.39 41.72
C LEU A 462 -9.50 -0.11 41.97
N PHE A 463 -8.39 -0.21 42.69
CA PHE A 463 -7.49 0.91 42.93
C PHE A 463 -6.48 1.04 41.79
N SER A 464 -6.30 2.25 41.31
CA SER A 464 -5.34 2.55 40.26
C SER A 464 -4.45 3.72 40.65
N SER A 465 -3.18 3.68 40.23
CA SER A 465 -2.27 4.81 40.41
C SER A 465 -2.51 5.82 39.30
N ASN A 466 -2.84 7.06 39.63
CA ASN A 466 -2.89 8.16 38.65
C ASN A 466 -1.54 8.90 38.63
N SER A 467 -1.03 9.23 37.44
CA SER A 467 0.22 9.97 37.28
C SER A 467 0.17 11.37 37.91
N THR A 468 -1.01 11.98 37.96
CA THR A 468 -1.26 13.26 38.65
C THR A 468 -1.17 13.11 40.17
N LEU A 469 -1.73 12.03 40.73
CA LEU A 469 -1.66 11.72 42.17
C LEU A 469 -0.21 11.44 42.61
N ARG A 470 0.55 10.65 41.84
CA ARG A 470 1.98 10.42 42.11
C ARG A 470 2.79 11.72 42.13
N ARG A 471 2.51 12.64 41.21
CA ARG A 471 3.18 13.95 41.16
C ARG A 471 2.80 14.83 42.35
N GLN A 472 1.50 14.92 42.67
CA GLN A 472 1.00 15.68 43.82
C GLN A 472 1.57 15.16 45.16
N VAL A 473 1.69 13.84 45.33
CA VAL A 473 2.33 13.23 46.50
C VAL A 473 3.80 13.62 46.59
N GLY A 474 4.53 13.59 45.48
CA GLY A 474 5.93 14.03 45.43
C GLY A 474 6.10 15.51 45.81
N ASP A 475 5.24 16.37 45.27
CA ASP A 475 5.27 17.82 45.52
C ASP A 475 4.88 18.20 46.96
N VAL A 476 4.00 17.42 47.60
CA VAL A 476 3.53 17.65 48.98
C VAL A 476 4.53 17.08 49.99
N LEU A 477 4.93 15.81 49.86
CA LEU A 477 5.84 15.17 50.80
C LEU A 477 7.26 15.72 50.71
N GLY A 478 7.68 16.17 49.52
CA GLY A 478 8.97 16.84 49.31
C GLY A 478 9.08 18.23 49.96
N LYS A 479 7.95 18.87 50.31
CA LYS A 479 7.93 20.18 51.00
C LYS A 479 7.91 20.06 52.52
N THR A 480 7.34 18.99 53.07
CA THR A 480 7.16 18.83 54.53
C THR A 480 8.29 18.04 55.20
N TYR A 481 8.95 17.12 54.49
CA TYR A 481 10.02 16.29 55.05
C TYR A 481 11.35 16.55 54.35
N THR A 482 12.32 17.12 55.06
CA THR A 482 13.69 17.35 54.55
C THR A 482 14.62 16.21 54.98
N GLY A 483 15.22 15.52 54.00
CA GLY A 483 16.20 14.45 54.22
C GLY A 483 16.58 13.72 52.94
N ASP A 484 17.77 13.10 52.93
CA ASP A 484 18.35 12.46 51.74
C ASP A 484 17.38 11.44 51.11
N LYS A 485 17.15 11.57 49.80
CA LYS A 485 16.22 10.81 48.93
C LYS A 485 14.80 11.37 48.82
N ALA A 486 14.66 12.67 48.54
CA ALA A 486 13.39 13.31 48.21
C ALA A 486 12.80 12.88 46.84
N ASP A 487 13.61 12.38 45.89
CA ASP A 487 13.13 12.17 44.51
C ASP A 487 12.60 10.76 44.20
N LYS A 488 12.79 9.78 45.09
CA LYS A 488 12.14 8.45 45.01
C LYS A 488 12.03 7.89 46.43
N ARG A 489 10.85 7.97 47.04
CA ARG A 489 10.44 7.14 48.17
C ARG A 489 9.82 5.86 47.59
N PRO A 490 10.61 4.81 47.35
CA PRO A 490 10.15 3.61 46.66
C PRO A 490 9.27 2.73 47.56
N ASP A 491 8.91 3.20 48.74
CA ASP A 491 8.16 2.54 49.80
C ASP A 491 6.68 2.98 49.85
N LEU A 492 6.32 4.13 49.29
CA LEU A 492 4.96 4.67 49.35
C LEU A 492 4.21 4.58 48.02
N LEU A 493 3.00 4.02 48.04
CA LEU A 493 2.10 3.92 46.90
C LEU A 493 0.74 4.53 47.26
N LEU A 494 0.33 5.59 46.54
CA LEU A 494 -1.01 6.18 46.67
C LEU A 494 -1.84 5.88 45.43
N ASN A 495 -3.02 5.29 45.63
CA ASN A 495 -3.97 4.94 44.59
C ASN A 495 -5.37 5.47 44.91
N GLU A 496 -6.21 5.54 43.90
CA GLU A 496 -7.61 5.95 44.02
C GLU A 496 -8.50 4.89 43.37
N ASN A 497 -9.65 4.59 43.97
CA ASN A 497 -10.68 3.75 43.36
C ASN A 497 -11.75 4.58 42.66
N LEU A 498 -12.63 3.92 41.92
CA LEU A 498 -13.73 4.58 41.18
C LEU A 498 -14.73 5.34 42.08
N GLY A 499 -14.75 5.05 43.38
CA GLY A 499 -15.56 5.75 44.38
C GLY A 499 -14.88 6.97 45.01
N GLY A 500 -13.69 7.36 44.54
CA GLY A 500 -12.95 8.50 45.07
C GLY A 500 -12.32 8.26 46.45
N GLN A 501 -12.18 7.00 46.88
CA GLN A 501 -11.43 6.64 48.09
C GLN A 501 -9.96 6.45 47.76
N TYR A 502 -9.10 6.95 48.64
CA TYR A 502 -7.65 6.84 48.49
C TYR A 502 -7.10 5.66 49.29
N LEU A 503 -6.11 4.96 48.73
CA LEU A 503 -5.35 3.91 49.39
C LEU A 503 -3.87 4.27 49.39
N LEU A 504 -3.31 4.46 50.58
CA LEU A 504 -1.89 4.65 50.82
C LEU A 504 -1.29 3.33 51.33
N ILE A 505 -0.33 2.78 50.59
CA ILE A 505 0.40 1.57 50.97
C ILE A 505 1.84 1.95 51.29
N GLU A 506 2.32 1.56 52.47
CA GLU A 506 3.72 1.69 52.87
C GLU A 506 4.37 0.31 52.96
N PHE A 507 5.37 0.08 52.11
CA PHE A 507 6.16 -1.14 52.07
C PHE A 507 7.41 -0.99 52.93
N LYS A 508 7.61 -1.94 53.85
CA LYS A 508 8.90 -2.20 54.50
C LYS A 508 9.57 -3.42 53.87
N ARG A 509 10.87 -3.61 54.14
CA ARG A 509 11.60 -4.80 53.66
C ARG A 509 11.02 -6.08 54.26
N PRO A 510 11.14 -7.25 53.60
CA PRO A 510 10.63 -8.50 54.15
C PRO A 510 11.34 -8.96 55.43
N SER A 511 12.57 -8.50 55.68
CA SER A 511 13.30 -8.76 56.91
C SER A 511 12.93 -7.82 58.06
N HIS A 512 12.11 -6.78 57.80
CA HIS A 512 11.75 -5.76 58.78
C HIS A 512 10.50 -6.16 59.57
N ALA A 513 10.61 -6.12 60.90
CA ALA A 513 9.47 -6.26 61.80
C ALA A 513 8.80 -4.89 61.97
N LEU A 514 7.55 -4.79 61.55
CA LEU A 514 6.74 -3.57 61.71
C LEU A 514 6.66 -3.22 63.19
N ASN A 515 6.99 -1.97 63.54
CA ASN A 515 7.07 -1.46 64.90
C ASN A 515 6.22 -0.20 65.12
N HIS A 516 6.26 0.37 66.34
CA HIS A 516 5.47 1.56 66.66
C HIS A 516 5.81 2.75 65.75
N ASP A 517 7.09 2.96 65.47
CA ASP A 517 7.56 4.08 64.65
C ASP A 517 7.06 3.96 63.20
N ASP A 518 7.04 2.75 62.64
CA ASP A 518 6.49 2.52 61.30
C ASP A 518 5.00 2.87 61.24
N TYR A 519 4.25 2.50 62.28
CA TYR A 519 2.83 2.86 62.40
C TYR A 519 2.64 4.38 62.46
N VAL A 520 3.41 5.07 63.31
CA VAL A 520 3.36 6.54 63.45
C VAL A 520 3.76 7.23 62.15
N GLN A 521 4.76 6.70 61.44
CA GLN A 521 5.21 7.21 60.15
C GLN A 521 4.10 7.13 59.09
N ALA A 522 3.45 5.98 58.95
CA ALA A 522 2.40 5.78 57.96
C ALA A 522 1.17 6.67 58.18
N ILE A 523 0.73 6.83 59.44
CA ILE A 523 -0.36 7.75 59.77
C ILE A 523 0.05 9.22 59.58
N GLY A 524 1.33 9.54 59.83
CA GLY A 524 1.90 10.85 59.55
C GLY A 524 1.80 11.21 58.06
N TYR A 525 2.12 10.27 57.16
CA TYR A 525 1.92 10.47 55.73
C TYR A 525 0.46 10.71 55.37
N ARG A 526 -0.46 9.92 55.96
CA ARG A 526 -1.90 10.16 55.75
C ARG A 526 -2.31 11.55 56.21
N HIS A 527 -1.93 11.99 57.41
CA HIS A 527 -2.34 13.30 57.94
C HIS A 527 -1.83 14.45 57.07
N GLU A 528 -0.61 14.33 56.53
CA GLU A 528 -0.08 15.32 55.60
C GLU A 528 -0.84 15.33 54.27
N LEU A 529 -1.11 14.16 53.69
CA LEU A 529 -1.86 14.06 52.43
C LEU A 529 -3.32 14.51 52.58
N ALA A 530 -3.95 14.24 53.73
CA ALA A 530 -5.33 14.62 54.03
C ALA A 530 -5.56 16.14 54.06
N LYS A 531 -4.51 16.96 54.20
CA LYS A 531 -4.62 18.43 54.08
C LYS A 531 -4.93 18.88 52.65
N TYR A 532 -4.64 18.04 51.66
CA TYR A 532 -4.75 18.36 50.24
C TYR A 532 -5.78 17.48 49.51
N LEU A 533 -6.16 16.35 50.10
CA LEU A 533 -7.11 15.39 49.53
C LEU A 533 -8.47 15.51 50.25
N GLY A 534 -9.55 15.63 49.48
CA GLY A 534 -10.91 15.85 50.00
C GLY A 534 -11.65 14.59 50.47
N SER A 535 -11.03 13.41 50.35
CA SER A 535 -11.61 12.10 50.68
C SER A 535 -10.77 11.35 51.71
N PRO A 536 -11.37 10.44 52.50
CA PRO A 536 -10.63 9.62 53.45
C PRO A 536 -9.59 8.73 52.76
N ILE A 537 -8.43 8.58 53.42
CA ILE A 537 -7.31 7.76 52.95
C ILE A 537 -7.22 6.51 53.83
N GLN A 538 -7.41 5.34 53.22
CA GLN A 538 -7.11 4.05 53.82
C GLN A 538 -5.60 3.82 53.81
N VAL A 539 -5.04 3.36 54.92
CA VAL A 539 -3.59 3.14 55.08
C VAL A 539 -3.32 1.65 55.27
N LEU A 540 -2.37 1.14 54.49
CA LEU A 540 -1.95 -0.26 54.52
C LEU A 540 -0.42 -0.35 54.70
N LEU A 541 0.03 -0.80 55.87
CA LEU A 541 1.44 -1.08 56.13
C LEU A 541 1.72 -2.53 55.82
N VAL A 542 2.80 -2.80 55.09
CA VAL A 542 3.19 -4.18 54.73
C VAL A 542 4.65 -4.42 55.10
N GLY A 543 4.90 -5.45 55.92
CA GLY A 543 6.25 -5.81 56.37
C GLY A 543 6.47 -7.31 56.55
N GLY A 544 7.61 -7.70 57.09
CA GLY A 544 8.04 -9.08 57.28
C GLY A 544 7.43 -9.80 58.48
N SER A 545 7.28 -9.07 59.57
CA SER A 545 6.67 -9.54 60.82
C SER A 545 6.16 -8.34 61.61
N ARG A 546 5.66 -8.54 62.84
CA ARG A 546 5.33 -7.45 63.77
C ARG A 546 6.21 -7.58 65.00
N SER A 547 6.80 -6.47 65.43
CA SER A 547 7.50 -6.41 66.71
C SER A 547 6.50 -6.30 67.87
N PRO A 548 6.93 -6.59 69.12
CA PRO A 548 6.04 -6.53 70.29
C PRO A 548 5.48 -5.13 70.59
N ASP A 549 6.18 -4.08 70.15
CA ASP A 549 5.77 -2.68 70.32
C ASP A 549 4.83 -2.17 69.22
N PHE A 550 4.54 -2.97 68.18
CA PHE A 550 3.55 -2.59 67.18
C PHE A 550 2.15 -2.46 67.82
N PRO A 551 1.43 -1.34 67.62
CA PRO A 551 0.15 -1.11 68.30
C PRO A 551 -0.90 -2.13 67.85
N THR A 552 -1.43 -2.90 68.80
CA THR A 552 -2.52 -3.86 68.57
C THR A 552 -3.89 -3.20 68.76
N ASP A 553 -4.00 -2.35 69.78
CA ASP A 553 -5.23 -1.68 70.23
C ASP A 553 -5.11 -0.14 70.09
N ASN A 554 -6.25 0.57 70.09
CA ASN A 554 -6.32 2.04 69.98
C ASN A 554 -5.67 2.63 68.72
N ARG A 555 -5.73 1.92 67.59
CA ARG A 555 -5.26 2.43 66.29
C ARG A 555 -6.26 3.42 65.68
N GLU A 556 -5.75 4.36 64.90
CA GLU A 556 -6.60 5.24 64.10
C GLU A 556 -7.44 4.43 63.09
N PRO A 557 -8.66 4.88 62.77
CA PRO A 557 -9.53 4.16 61.84
C PRO A 557 -8.88 4.02 60.46
N HIS A 558 -9.23 2.94 59.75
CA HIS A 558 -8.74 2.64 58.40
C HIS A 558 -7.21 2.49 58.26
N VAL A 559 -6.53 2.07 59.33
CA VAL A 559 -5.10 1.68 59.30
C VAL A 559 -4.96 0.18 59.50
N GLU A 560 -4.50 -0.51 58.47
CA GLU A 560 -4.22 -1.93 58.51
C GLU A 560 -2.73 -2.21 58.40
N ALA A 561 -2.28 -3.24 59.13
CA ALA A 561 -0.93 -3.77 59.00
C ALA A 561 -1.00 -5.22 58.53
N ARG A 562 -0.26 -5.56 57.48
CA ARG A 562 -0.20 -6.89 56.89
C ARG A 562 1.23 -7.37 56.85
N ILE A 563 1.39 -8.68 56.90
CA ILE A 563 2.69 -9.34 56.78
C ILE A 563 2.75 -10.03 55.42
N PHE A 564 3.87 -9.92 54.68
CA PHE A 564 4.00 -10.49 53.33
C PHE A 564 3.58 -11.96 53.26
N GLY A 565 4.06 -12.81 54.18
CA GLY A 565 3.69 -14.22 54.21
C GLY A 565 2.18 -14.46 54.38
N GLN A 566 1.50 -13.63 55.17
CA GLN A 566 0.05 -13.73 55.38
C GLN A 566 -0.73 -13.26 54.14
N VAL A 567 -0.27 -12.17 53.51
CA VAL A 567 -0.87 -11.63 52.28
C VAL A 567 -0.79 -12.67 51.17
N ILE A 568 0.40 -13.21 50.93
CA ILE A 568 0.65 -14.22 49.89
C ILE A 568 -0.17 -15.49 50.17
N SER A 569 -0.18 -15.98 51.41
CA SER A 569 -0.98 -17.16 51.79
C SER A 569 -2.48 -16.92 51.60
N THR A 570 -2.97 -15.71 51.88
CA THR A 570 -4.38 -15.37 51.69
C THR A 570 -4.73 -15.27 50.20
N ALA A 571 -3.89 -14.64 49.39
CA ALA A 571 -4.06 -14.59 47.94
C ALA A 571 -4.02 -16.00 47.31
N ARG A 572 -3.14 -16.89 47.77
CA ARG A 572 -3.08 -18.29 47.32
C ARG A 572 -4.38 -19.02 47.64
N ARG A 573 -4.85 -18.93 48.89
CA ARG A 573 -6.13 -19.56 49.29
C ARG A 573 -7.30 -19.06 48.45
N GLN A 574 -7.32 -17.78 48.10
CA GLN A 574 -8.34 -17.21 47.24
C GLN A 574 -8.27 -17.76 45.81
N ILE A 575 -7.08 -17.87 45.23
CA ILE A 575 -6.91 -18.46 43.90
C ILE A 575 -7.25 -19.95 43.90
N GLU A 576 -6.83 -20.70 44.92
CA GLU A 576 -7.18 -22.11 45.08
C GLU A 576 -8.69 -22.30 45.24
N TRP A 577 -9.36 -21.40 45.96
CA TRP A 577 -10.82 -21.40 46.04
C TRP A 577 -11.46 -21.18 44.66
N LEU A 578 -10.98 -20.19 43.89
CA LEU A 578 -11.44 -19.92 42.51
C LEU A 578 -11.20 -21.10 41.56
N LEU A 579 -10.08 -21.82 41.71
CA LEU A 579 -9.77 -23.00 40.91
C LEU A 579 -10.65 -24.20 41.28
N ARG A 580 -10.90 -24.42 42.58
CA ARG A 580 -11.79 -25.50 43.05
C ARG A 580 -13.24 -25.29 42.62
N THR A 581 -13.75 -24.06 42.70
CA THR A 581 -15.09 -23.76 42.20
C THR A 581 -15.19 -23.99 40.70
N ALA A 582 -14.12 -23.73 39.94
CA ALA A 582 -14.06 -24.02 38.51
C ALA A 582 -14.10 -25.51 38.17
N GLU A 583 -13.40 -26.34 38.95
CA GLU A 583 -13.42 -27.79 38.79
C GLU A 583 -14.79 -28.40 39.16
N THR A 584 -15.48 -27.87 40.16
CA THR A 584 -16.82 -28.35 40.55
C THR A 584 -17.94 -27.96 39.60
N CYS A 585 -17.77 -26.92 38.77
CA CYS A 585 -18.73 -26.53 37.74
C CYS A 585 -18.50 -27.24 36.38
N SER A 586 -17.38 -27.97 36.24
CA SER A 586 -17.04 -28.72 35.02
C SER A 586 -17.46 -30.21 35.07
N ASN A 587 -18.02 -30.65 36.21
CA ASN A 587 -18.69 -31.95 36.40
C ASN A 587 -20.19 -31.70 36.54
#